data_AF-A0A1X4XU97-F1
#
_entry.id   AF-A0A1X4XU97-F1
#
_cell.length_a   1.000
_cell.length_b   1.000
_cell.length_c   1.000
_cell.angle_alpha   90.00
_cell.angle_beta   90.00
_cell.angle_gamma   90.00
#
_symmetry.space_group_name_H-M   'P 1'
#
loop_
_entity.id
_entity.type
_entity.pdbx_description
1 polymer ?
#
loop_
_entity_poly.entity_id
_entity_poly.type
_entity_poly.pdbx_seq_one_letter_code
_entity_poly.pdbx_strand_id
1 'polypeptide(L)'
;MINLIACTISLIPKTKGLFEVPIKAQKNFKFKNIEGKKEHLKLLLKAKKLFFYEKNSVILVHKYPIRKFAVYFIHLSILIIAVGALITSLFGFRGVLILKNNKPTNIVYLANSSMIHLPFYIESKSFSIKYYKKGSIPKEYKTTGFIVDNNKKIPFHIRVNHPFKYKGIWFYQSSYMPKKSQTFINISVNSNTIKLYLDKPQKIGNIVLYIKNLQYYNSKFVANLYVFTPKGFANGWLFEHQSVNVAGNNIHFSNAHESFVSIISASKDPGSYIILLGFILIGLSSFLILLPYKRKVYAILQK
;
A
#
# COMPACT_ATOMS: atom_id res chain seq x y z
N MET A 1 -1.71 10.33 25.05
CA MET A 1 -2.98 9.61 25.28
C MET A 1 -3.72 10.04 26.55
N ILE A 2 -3.04 10.16 27.69
CA ILE A 2 -3.64 10.52 28.99
C ILE A 2 -4.43 11.84 28.94
N ASN A 3 -3.88 12.88 28.31
CA ASN A 3 -4.55 14.17 28.16
C ASN A 3 -5.85 14.10 27.33
N LEU A 4 -5.90 13.22 26.34
CA LEU A 4 -7.10 12.98 25.52
C LEU A 4 -8.22 12.31 26.34
N ILE A 5 -7.86 11.33 27.17
CA ILE A 5 -8.79 10.66 28.07
C ILE A 5 -9.29 11.64 29.13
N ALA A 6 -8.40 12.41 29.74
CA ALA A 6 -8.75 13.44 30.72
C ALA A 6 -9.68 14.53 30.13
N CYS A 7 -9.39 14.99 28.90
CA CYS A 7 -10.26 15.91 28.16
C CYS A 7 -11.64 15.30 27.87
N THR A 8 -11.70 14.02 27.52
CA THR A 8 -12.98 13.32 27.30
C THR A 8 -13.80 13.26 28.58
N ILE A 9 -13.17 12.92 29.71
CA ILE A 9 -13.84 12.83 31.01
C ILE A 9 -14.35 14.20 31.46
N SER A 10 -13.57 15.27 31.25
CA SER A 10 -13.96 16.63 31.63
C SER A 10 -15.14 17.19 30.82
N LEU A 11 -15.44 16.61 29.65
CA LEU A 11 -16.59 16.97 28.82
C LEU A 11 -17.90 16.32 29.30
N ILE A 12 -17.84 15.21 30.06
CA ILE A 12 -19.02 14.44 30.48
C ILE A 12 -20.03 15.32 31.24
N PRO A 13 -19.64 16.10 32.27
CA PRO A 13 -20.59 16.95 33.00
C PRO A 13 -21.26 17.99 32.09
N LYS A 14 -20.49 18.63 31.21
CA LYS A 14 -21.00 19.63 30.24
C LYS A 14 -22.00 19.02 29.27
N THR A 15 -21.79 17.77 28.85
CA THR A 15 -22.74 17.08 27.97
C THR A 15 -23.98 16.57 28.65
N LYS A 16 -23.91 16.09 29.90
CA LYS A 16 -25.10 15.75 30.69
C LYS A 16 -25.99 16.98 30.93
N GLY A 17 -25.41 18.10 31.36
CA GLY A 17 -26.15 19.35 31.59
C GLY A 17 -26.77 20.01 30.35
N LEU A 18 -26.42 19.54 29.13
CA LEU A 18 -27.06 19.99 27.90
C LEU A 18 -28.46 19.40 27.71
N PHE A 19 -28.71 18.20 28.24
CA PHE A 19 -29.98 17.48 28.16
C PHE A 19 -30.89 17.71 29.37
N GLU A 20 -30.35 18.31 30.43
CA GLU A 20 -31.14 18.74 31.57
C GLU A 20 -31.96 19.99 31.21
N VAL A 21 -33.27 19.92 31.49
CA VAL A 21 -34.19 21.05 31.32
C VAL A 21 -33.84 22.11 32.37
N PRO A 22 -33.38 23.31 31.97
CA PRO A 22 -32.95 24.33 32.93
C PRO A 22 -34.16 24.99 33.60
N ILE A 23 -33.95 25.49 34.81
CA ILE A 23 -34.97 26.14 35.63
C ILE A 23 -35.43 27.47 35.01
N LYS A 24 -34.52 28.20 34.35
CA LYS A 24 -34.81 29.47 33.68
C LYS A 24 -35.00 29.27 32.18
N ALA A 25 -36.12 29.75 31.64
CA ALA A 25 -36.37 29.77 30.21
C ALA A 25 -35.78 31.00 29.53
N GLN A 26 -35.42 30.84 28.25
CA GLN A 26 -34.96 31.94 27.40
C GLN A 26 -36.12 32.74 26.82
N LYS A 27 -37.28 32.09 26.63
CA LYS A 27 -38.51 32.74 26.19
C LYS A 27 -39.71 32.22 26.97
N ASN A 28 -40.53 33.14 27.45
CA ASN A 28 -41.74 32.84 28.19
C ASN A 28 -42.95 33.10 27.29
N PHE A 29 -43.83 32.11 27.17
CA PHE A 29 -45.12 32.26 26.53
C PHE A 29 -46.22 32.20 27.58
N LYS A 30 -47.07 33.23 27.63
CA LYS A 30 -48.24 33.29 28.52
C LYS A 30 -49.50 32.98 27.74
N PHE A 31 -50.28 31.98 28.16
CA PHE A 31 -51.53 31.60 27.50
C PHE A 31 -52.68 31.48 28.51
N LYS A 32 -53.91 31.85 28.08
CA LYS A 32 -55.15 31.64 28.85
C LYS A 32 -55.57 30.15 28.88
N ASN A 33 -55.44 29.44 27.75
CA ASN A 33 -55.66 28.00 27.64
C ASN A 33 -54.32 27.33 27.31
N ILE A 34 -53.71 26.68 28.30
CA ILE A 34 -52.34 26.15 28.23
C ILE A 34 -52.31 24.80 27.52
N GLU A 35 -53.29 23.94 27.78
CA GLU A 35 -53.22 22.52 27.46
C GLU A 35 -53.26 22.27 25.95
N GLY A 36 -54.27 22.83 25.25
CA GLY A 36 -54.39 22.70 23.79
C GLY A 36 -53.27 23.42 23.01
N LYS A 37 -52.76 24.56 23.51
CA LYS A 37 -51.65 25.28 22.85
C LYS A 37 -50.30 24.58 23.04
N LYS A 38 -50.10 23.92 24.18
CA LYS A 38 -48.90 23.14 24.47
C LYS A 38 -48.83 21.89 23.59
N GLU A 39 -49.95 21.19 23.38
CA GLU A 39 -50.01 20.08 22.43
C GLU A 39 -49.75 20.53 20.99
N HIS A 40 -50.36 21.64 20.56
CA HIS A 40 -50.12 22.19 19.23
C HIS A 40 -48.64 22.55 19.02
N LEU A 41 -47.97 23.13 20.02
CA LEU A 41 -46.54 23.41 19.96
C LEU A 41 -45.70 22.13 19.82
N LYS A 42 -46.04 21.06 20.55
CA LYS A 42 -45.34 19.77 20.42
C LYS A 42 -45.48 19.19 19.02
N LEU A 43 -46.67 19.26 18.42
CA LEU A 43 -46.93 18.80 17.05
C LEU A 43 -46.08 19.59 16.04
N LEU A 44 -46.00 20.92 16.18
CA LEU A 44 -45.14 21.76 15.34
C LEU A 44 -43.65 21.43 15.48
N LEU A 45 -43.18 21.13 16.70
CA LEU A 45 -41.79 20.74 16.95
C LEU A 45 -41.47 19.39 16.31
N LYS A 46 -42.38 18.40 16.42
CA LYS A 46 -42.26 17.10 15.73
C LYS A 46 -42.23 17.28 14.21
N ALA A 47 -43.14 18.08 13.64
CA ALA A 47 -43.19 18.37 12.21
C ALA A 47 -41.89 18.99 11.68
N LYS A 48 -41.22 19.82 12.50
CA LYS A 48 -39.90 20.40 12.18
C LYS A 48 -38.71 19.48 12.46
N LYS A 49 -38.94 18.20 12.81
CA LYS A 49 -37.91 17.20 13.17
C LYS A 49 -36.98 17.68 14.29
N LEU A 50 -37.53 18.38 15.27
CA LEU A 50 -36.79 18.85 16.45
C LEU A 50 -36.97 17.88 17.61
N PHE A 51 -35.88 17.63 18.33
CA PHE A 51 -35.91 16.87 19.58
C PHE A 51 -36.35 17.80 20.70
N PHE A 52 -37.20 17.34 21.61
CA PHE A 52 -37.61 18.15 22.74
C PHE A 52 -37.74 17.30 24.02
N TYR A 53 -37.44 17.94 25.15
CA TYR A 53 -37.56 17.38 26.49
C TYR A 53 -38.44 18.32 27.31
N GLU A 54 -39.29 17.75 28.15
CA GLU A 54 -40.23 18.50 28.97
C GLU A 54 -39.99 18.20 30.44
N LYS A 55 -39.97 19.26 31.27
CA LYS A 55 -39.99 19.15 32.72
C LYS A 55 -40.80 20.32 33.28
N ASN A 56 -41.84 20.01 34.06
CA ASN A 56 -42.81 20.98 34.59
C ASN A 56 -43.44 21.84 33.47
N SER A 57 -43.31 23.16 33.55
CA SER A 57 -43.79 24.16 32.58
C SER A 57 -42.75 24.55 31.52
N VAL A 58 -41.59 23.87 31.48
CA VAL A 58 -40.48 24.21 30.59
C VAL A 58 -40.25 23.12 29.54
N ILE A 59 -40.15 23.54 28.28
CA ILE A 59 -39.82 22.70 27.12
C ILE A 59 -38.43 23.10 26.59
N LEU A 60 -37.50 22.16 26.65
CA LEU A 60 -36.19 22.26 26.04
C LEU A 60 -36.24 21.68 24.63
N VAL A 61 -35.75 22.42 23.63
CA VAL A 61 -35.77 22.02 22.22
C VAL A 61 -34.36 22.01 21.63
N HIS A 62 -34.01 20.92 20.94
CA HIS A 62 -32.74 20.70 20.26
C HIS A 62 -32.92 20.41 18.77
N LYS A 63 -32.01 20.94 17.97
CA LYS A 63 -31.73 20.48 16.60
C LYS A 63 -30.37 19.79 16.59
N TYR A 64 -30.34 18.52 16.17
CA TYR A 64 -29.16 17.64 16.13
C TYR A 64 -28.36 17.58 17.46
N PRO A 65 -28.98 17.12 18.57
CA PRO A 65 -28.26 16.96 19.84
C PRO A 65 -27.05 16.00 19.73
N ILE A 66 -27.13 15.02 18.83
CA ILE A 66 -26.08 14.02 18.57
C ILE A 66 -24.72 14.63 18.22
N ARG A 67 -24.70 15.84 17.63
CA ARG A 67 -23.46 16.58 17.31
C ARG A 67 -22.56 16.75 18.53
N LYS A 68 -23.11 16.88 19.73
CA LYS A 68 -22.33 17.06 20.96
C LYS A 68 -21.54 15.81 21.36
N PHE A 69 -21.95 14.63 20.86
CA PHE A 69 -21.21 13.39 21.04
C PHE A 69 -20.06 13.22 20.02
N ALA A 70 -20.02 14.02 18.96
CA ALA A 70 -19.01 13.89 17.92
C ALA A 70 -17.57 14.04 18.44
N VAL A 71 -17.32 14.90 19.43
CA VAL A 71 -16.00 15.06 20.04
C VAL A 71 -15.52 13.77 20.73
N TYR A 72 -16.44 13.03 21.37
CA TYR A 72 -16.11 11.73 21.99
C TYR A 72 -15.73 10.70 20.94
N PHE A 73 -16.46 10.65 19.83
CA PHE A 73 -16.14 9.75 18.73
C PHE A 73 -14.82 10.13 18.05
N ILE A 74 -14.46 11.42 17.98
CA ILE A 74 -13.13 11.85 17.54
C ILE A 74 -12.04 11.35 18.49
N HIS A 75 -12.18 11.53 19.80
CA HIS A 75 -11.17 11.04 20.74
C HIS A 75 -11.05 9.51 20.71
N LEU A 76 -12.17 8.80 20.64
CA LEU A 76 -12.20 7.34 20.50
C LEU A 76 -11.53 6.89 19.20
N SER A 77 -11.77 7.58 18.08
CA SER A 77 -11.17 7.23 16.80
C SER A 77 -9.65 7.40 16.78
N ILE A 78 -9.12 8.44 17.42
CA ILE A 78 -7.67 8.63 17.58
C ILE A 78 -7.08 7.47 18.40
N LEU A 79 -7.77 7.02 19.44
CA LEU A 79 -7.36 5.86 20.23
C LEU A 79 -7.36 4.57 19.38
N ILE A 80 -8.41 4.34 18.59
CA ILE A 80 -8.51 3.20 17.67
C ILE A 80 -7.35 3.21 16.66
N ILE A 81 -7.04 4.36 16.05
CA ILE A 81 -5.90 4.51 15.13
C ILE A 81 -4.59 4.17 15.84
N ALA A 82 -4.38 4.69 17.06
CA ALA A 82 -3.17 4.41 17.84
C ALA A 82 -3.01 2.93 18.16
N VAL A 83 -4.09 2.25 18.56
CA VAL A 83 -4.10 0.79 18.80
C VAL A 83 -3.80 0.01 17.53
N GLY A 84 -4.42 0.38 16.40
CA GLY A 84 -4.13 -0.24 15.11
C GLY A 84 -2.67 -0.08 14.70
N ALA A 85 -2.11 1.13 14.85
CA ALA A 85 -0.71 1.41 14.58
C ALA A 85 0.23 0.58 15.48
N LEU A 86 -0.10 0.45 16.77
CA LEU A 86 0.65 -0.39 17.71
C LEU A 86 0.63 -1.86 17.29
N ILE A 87 -0.54 -2.40 16.91
CA ILE A 87 -0.66 -3.77 16.42
C ILE A 87 0.20 -4.00 15.16
N THR A 88 0.18 -3.06 14.21
CA THR A 88 1.04 -3.13 13.02
C THR A 88 2.53 -3.05 13.38
N SER A 89 2.89 -2.22 14.36
CA SER A 89 4.28 -2.09 14.83
C SER A 89 4.79 -3.37 15.49
N LEU A 90 3.94 -4.10 16.22
CA LEU A 90 4.33 -5.30 16.97
C LEU A 90 4.27 -6.59 16.13
N PHE A 91 3.30 -6.70 15.23
CA PHE A 91 3.00 -7.94 14.50
C PHE A 91 3.10 -7.82 12.98
N GLY A 92 3.36 -6.62 12.47
CA GLY A 92 3.59 -6.34 11.07
C GLY A 92 5.06 -6.40 10.69
N PHE A 93 5.32 -6.45 9.39
CA PHE A 93 6.67 -6.33 8.84
C PHE A 93 6.59 -5.83 7.39
N ARG A 94 7.72 -5.32 6.90
CA ARG A 94 7.93 -5.02 5.48
C ARG A 94 9.35 -5.37 5.09
N GLY A 95 9.51 -6.12 4.01
CA GLY A 95 10.82 -6.53 3.53
C GLY A 95 10.77 -7.06 2.11
N VAL A 96 11.85 -7.70 1.71
CA VAL A 96 12.11 -8.13 0.34
C VAL A 96 12.48 -9.61 0.30
N LEU A 97 11.92 -10.32 -0.66
CA LEU A 97 12.25 -11.69 -1.04
C LEU A 97 13.02 -11.67 -2.36
N ILE A 98 14.13 -12.39 -2.40
CA ILE A 98 14.91 -12.61 -3.62
C ILE A 98 14.56 -14.01 -4.13
N LEU A 99 13.70 -14.09 -5.15
CA LEU A 99 13.22 -15.36 -5.69
C LEU A 99 14.07 -15.81 -6.87
N LYS A 100 14.95 -16.80 -6.62
CA LYS A 100 15.70 -17.50 -7.67
C LYS A 100 14.81 -18.58 -8.29
N ASN A 101 14.80 -18.68 -9.62
CA ASN A 101 13.97 -19.67 -10.30
C ASN A 101 14.27 -21.11 -9.86
N ASN A 102 13.21 -21.87 -9.59
CA ASN A 102 13.23 -23.24 -9.07
C ASN A 102 14.00 -23.42 -7.75
N LYS A 103 14.10 -22.37 -6.93
CA LYS A 103 14.71 -22.42 -5.59
C LYS A 103 13.73 -21.85 -4.56
N PRO A 104 13.03 -22.71 -3.80
CA PRO A 104 12.16 -22.26 -2.72
C PRO A 104 12.94 -21.47 -1.67
N THR A 105 12.32 -20.42 -1.14
CA THR A 105 12.83 -19.65 0.00
C THR A 105 11.69 -19.26 0.92
N ASN A 106 11.96 -19.10 2.20
CA ASN A 106 11.03 -18.52 3.16
C ASN A 106 11.62 -17.28 3.85
N ILE A 107 12.76 -16.77 3.36
CA ILE A 107 13.52 -15.70 4.01
C ILE A 107 13.12 -14.35 3.44
N VAL A 108 12.61 -13.46 4.29
CA VAL A 108 12.36 -12.05 3.96
C VAL A 108 13.44 -11.18 4.60
N TYR A 109 14.12 -10.37 3.80
CA TYR A 109 15.11 -9.40 4.27
C TYR A 109 14.43 -8.09 4.62
N LEU A 110 14.61 -7.61 5.85
CA LEU A 110 14.07 -6.36 6.35
C LEU A 110 15.03 -5.19 6.10
N ALA A 111 14.52 -3.95 6.21
CA ALA A 111 15.32 -2.75 5.96
C ALA A 111 16.49 -2.56 6.95
N ASN A 112 16.36 -3.07 8.17
CA ASN A 112 17.39 -3.03 9.21
C ASN A 112 18.43 -4.17 9.08
N SER A 113 18.55 -4.78 7.90
CA SER A 113 19.41 -5.94 7.61
C SER A 113 19.10 -7.23 8.39
N SER A 114 18.06 -7.23 9.22
CA SER A 114 17.56 -8.45 9.84
C SER A 114 16.74 -9.27 8.86
N MET A 115 16.47 -10.52 9.20
CA MET A 115 15.74 -11.46 8.36
C MET A 115 14.67 -12.16 9.18
N ILE A 116 13.53 -12.43 8.54
CA ILE A 116 12.43 -13.20 9.13
C ILE A 116 12.12 -14.40 8.25
N HIS A 117 11.65 -15.48 8.89
CA HIS A 117 11.19 -16.67 8.21
C HIS A 117 9.67 -16.69 8.10
N LEU A 118 9.18 -16.91 6.88
CA LEU A 118 7.77 -17.18 6.63
C LEU A 118 7.43 -18.61 7.07
N PRO A 119 6.18 -18.86 7.53
CA PRO A 119 5.72 -20.18 7.92
C PRO A 119 5.37 -21.08 6.72
N PHE A 120 5.86 -20.74 5.53
CA PHE A 120 5.71 -21.46 4.26
C PHE A 120 6.85 -21.03 3.33
N TYR A 121 7.12 -21.83 2.31
CA TYR A 121 8.09 -21.47 1.28
C TYR A 121 7.40 -20.83 0.08
N ILE A 122 8.11 -19.94 -0.59
CA ILE A 122 7.72 -19.35 -1.86
C ILE A 122 8.81 -19.69 -2.90
N GLU A 123 8.37 -20.19 -4.04
CA GLU A 123 9.25 -20.59 -5.15
C GLU A 123 8.82 -19.87 -6.42
N SER A 124 9.76 -19.17 -7.07
CA SER A 124 9.53 -18.64 -8.42
C SER A 124 9.77 -19.74 -9.45
N LYS A 125 8.81 -19.91 -10.37
CA LYS A 125 8.98 -20.75 -11.57
C LYS A 125 9.56 -19.94 -12.72
N SER A 126 9.02 -18.75 -12.95
CA SER A 126 9.50 -17.87 -14.00
C SER A 126 9.24 -16.40 -13.68
N PHE A 127 10.12 -15.55 -14.18
CA PHE A 127 9.93 -14.12 -14.30
C PHE A 127 10.01 -13.75 -15.77
N SER A 128 9.06 -12.95 -16.24
CA SER A 128 9.02 -12.49 -17.63
C SER A 128 8.74 -11.00 -17.70
N ILE A 129 9.42 -10.34 -18.64
CA ILE A 129 9.15 -8.96 -19.04
C ILE A 129 8.50 -9.02 -20.43
N LYS A 130 7.34 -8.40 -20.61
CA LYS A 130 6.78 -8.16 -21.95
C LYS A 130 6.99 -6.70 -22.30
N TYR A 131 7.38 -6.43 -23.54
CA TYR A 131 7.57 -5.07 -24.07
C TYR A 131 6.43 -4.69 -25.02
N TYR A 132 6.26 -3.39 -25.27
CA TYR A 132 5.39 -2.92 -26.35
C TYR A 132 6.03 -3.18 -27.72
N LYS A 133 5.22 -3.32 -28.78
CA LYS A 133 5.65 -3.76 -30.13
C LYS A 133 6.74 -2.90 -30.78
N LYS A 134 6.87 -1.61 -30.41
CA LYS A 134 7.80 -0.64 -31.02
C LYS A 134 8.58 0.16 -29.98
N GLY A 135 9.14 -0.50 -28.97
CA GLY A 135 10.04 0.21 -28.06
C GLY A 135 10.64 -0.64 -26.96
N SER A 136 11.53 0.01 -26.22
CA SER A 136 12.24 -0.53 -25.06
C SER A 136 11.41 -0.45 -23.77
N ILE A 137 10.16 -0.01 -23.87
CA ILE A 137 9.27 0.23 -22.73
C ILE A 137 8.63 -1.10 -22.31
N PRO A 138 8.87 -1.53 -21.05
CA PRO A 138 8.24 -2.73 -20.51
C PRO A 138 6.74 -2.49 -20.28
N LYS A 139 5.93 -3.37 -20.84
CA LYS A 139 4.47 -3.44 -20.70
C LYS A 139 4.05 -4.22 -19.44
N GLU A 140 4.74 -5.31 -19.13
CA GLU A 140 4.34 -6.20 -18.04
C GLU A 140 5.57 -6.83 -17.40
N TYR A 141 5.63 -6.80 -16.07
CA TYR A 141 6.52 -7.62 -15.26
C TYR A 141 5.69 -8.65 -14.53
N LYS A 142 5.99 -9.93 -14.76
CA LYS A 142 5.20 -11.03 -14.21
C LYS A 142 6.12 -12.06 -13.57
N THR A 143 5.87 -12.36 -12.30
CA THR A 143 6.44 -13.52 -11.61
C THR A 143 5.35 -14.58 -11.47
N THR A 144 5.66 -15.82 -11.82
CA THR A 144 4.80 -16.98 -11.55
C THR A 144 5.54 -17.99 -10.71
N GLY A 145 4.82 -18.76 -9.90
CA GLY A 145 5.45 -19.69 -8.99
C GLY A 145 4.45 -20.42 -8.11
N PHE A 146 4.97 -20.98 -7.02
CA PHE A 146 4.20 -21.74 -6.05
C PHE A 146 4.50 -21.27 -4.63
N ILE A 147 3.46 -21.22 -3.80
CA ILE A 147 3.60 -21.33 -2.35
C ILE A 147 3.64 -22.81 -2.01
N VAL A 148 4.61 -23.21 -1.19
CA VAL A 148 4.73 -24.56 -0.65
C VAL A 148 4.44 -24.50 0.84
N ASP A 149 3.28 -25.04 1.23
CA ASP A 149 2.75 -24.97 2.59
C ASP A 149 2.11 -26.31 2.94
N ASN A 150 2.62 -26.98 3.99
CA ASN A 150 2.17 -28.32 4.43
C ASN A 150 1.98 -29.31 3.26
N ASN A 151 3.01 -29.45 2.41
CA ASN A 151 3.04 -30.30 1.21
C ASN A 151 2.05 -29.94 0.09
N LYS A 152 1.29 -28.85 0.20
CA LYS A 152 0.46 -28.32 -0.89
C LYS A 152 1.24 -27.28 -1.68
N LYS A 153 1.19 -27.40 -3.02
CA LYS A 153 1.70 -26.38 -3.95
C LYS A 153 0.55 -25.53 -4.44
N ILE A 154 0.51 -24.27 -4.01
CA ILE A 154 -0.52 -23.31 -4.39
C ILE A 154 0.06 -22.39 -5.45
N PRO A 155 -0.45 -22.40 -6.70
CA PRO A 155 0.07 -21.55 -7.75
C PRO A 155 -0.22 -20.08 -7.44
N PHE A 156 0.74 -19.21 -7.73
CA PHE A 156 0.56 -17.77 -7.67
C PHE A 156 1.06 -17.09 -8.93
N HIS A 157 0.54 -15.89 -9.18
CA HIS A 157 1.10 -14.96 -10.13
C HIS A 157 1.09 -13.56 -9.53
N ILE A 158 2.19 -12.83 -9.66
CA ILE A 158 2.33 -11.45 -9.22
C ILE A 158 2.66 -10.61 -10.45
N ARG A 159 1.91 -9.52 -10.63
CA ARG A 159 2.19 -8.50 -11.65
C ARG A 159 2.26 -7.14 -10.97
N VAL A 160 2.87 -6.16 -11.63
CA VAL A 160 2.79 -4.76 -11.16
C VAL A 160 1.31 -4.38 -11.01
N ASN A 161 0.97 -3.74 -9.90
CA ASN A 161 -0.39 -3.36 -9.49
C ASN A 161 -1.38 -4.53 -9.26
N HIS A 162 -0.95 -5.78 -9.40
CA HIS A 162 -1.75 -6.97 -9.08
C HIS A 162 -0.97 -7.84 -8.07
N PRO A 163 -1.00 -7.47 -6.78
CA PRO A 163 -0.33 -8.23 -5.74
C PRO A 163 -1.01 -9.56 -5.47
N PHE A 164 -0.24 -10.49 -4.92
CA PHE A 164 -0.75 -11.75 -4.41
C PHE A 164 -0.83 -11.69 -2.88
N LYS A 165 -1.88 -12.26 -2.29
CA LYS A 165 -2.06 -12.29 -0.82
C LYS A 165 -2.15 -13.73 -0.34
N TYR A 166 -1.36 -14.09 0.67
CA TYR A 166 -1.42 -15.41 1.29
C TYR A 166 -1.13 -15.32 2.79
N LYS A 167 -1.95 -15.99 3.63
CA LYS A 167 -1.85 -15.97 5.11
C LYS A 167 -1.65 -14.56 5.71
N GLY A 168 -2.36 -13.56 5.17
CA GLY A 168 -2.29 -12.17 5.64
C GLY A 168 -1.05 -11.39 5.19
N ILE A 169 -0.16 -12.00 4.39
CA ILE A 169 1.02 -11.36 3.81
C ILE A 169 0.72 -10.99 2.37
N TRP A 170 1.03 -9.77 2.00
CA TRP A 170 0.94 -9.26 0.64
C TRP A 170 2.30 -9.35 -0.05
N PHE A 171 2.30 -9.79 -1.30
CA PHE A 171 3.46 -9.95 -2.16
C PHE A 171 3.30 -9.07 -3.39
N TYR A 172 4.23 -8.15 -3.59
CA TYR A 172 4.23 -7.18 -4.69
C TYR A 172 5.47 -7.38 -5.55
N GLN A 173 5.31 -7.29 -6.86
CA GLN A 173 6.46 -7.18 -7.76
C GLN A 173 7.11 -5.82 -7.50
N SER A 174 8.32 -5.82 -6.92
CA SER A 174 9.03 -4.57 -6.62
C SER A 174 10.19 -4.30 -7.58
N SER A 175 10.97 -5.32 -7.92
CA SER A 175 12.12 -5.18 -8.82
C SER A 175 12.51 -6.52 -9.44
N TYR A 176 13.61 -6.55 -10.19
CA TYR A 176 14.24 -7.74 -10.73
C TYR A 176 15.74 -7.47 -10.92
N MET A 177 16.52 -8.54 -11.01
CA MET A 177 17.95 -8.43 -11.30
C MET A 177 18.35 -9.45 -12.37
N PRO A 178 19.26 -9.10 -13.30
CA PRO A 178 19.81 -10.07 -14.22
C PRO A 178 20.60 -11.14 -13.44
N LYS A 179 20.34 -12.40 -13.77
CA LYS A 179 21.07 -13.54 -13.23
C LYS A 179 22.34 -13.72 -14.04
N LYS A 180 23.41 -13.03 -13.64
CA LYS A 180 24.67 -12.93 -14.40
C LYS A 180 25.19 -14.25 -14.98
N SER A 181 25.12 -15.35 -14.20
CA SER A 181 25.58 -16.68 -14.62
C SER A 181 24.71 -17.40 -15.65
N GLN A 182 23.52 -16.87 -15.97
CA GLN A 182 22.57 -17.46 -16.93
C GLN A 182 22.13 -16.49 -18.02
N THR A 183 22.56 -15.22 -17.94
CA THR A 183 22.39 -14.24 -19.00
C THR A 183 23.65 -14.21 -19.86
N PHE A 184 23.49 -14.47 -21.15
CA PHE A 184 24.61 -14.52 -22.10
C PHE A 184 24.20 -14.05 -23.49
N ILE A 185 25.21 -13.69 -24.28
CA ILE A 185 25.08 -13.53 -25.74
C ILE A 185 25.83 -14.66 -26.45
N ASN A 186 25.30 -15.10 -27.58
CA ASN A 186 26.02 -15.94 -28.52
C ASN A 186 26.74 -15.03 -29.51
N ILE A 187 28.07 -15.15 -29.56
CA ILE A 187 28.89 -14.45 -30.56
C ILE A 187 29.68 -15.46 -31.39
N SER A 188 29.99 -15.10 -32.63
CA SER A 188 30.97 -15.79 -33.47
C SER A 188 32.24 -14.95 -33.54
N VAL A 189 33.38 -15.56 -33.19
CA VAL A 189 34.71 -14.94 -33.30
C VAL A 189 35.51 -15.77 -34.29
N ASN A 190 35.85 -15.19 -35.45
CA ASN A 190 36.59 -15.87 -36.53
C ASN A 190 36.00 -17.26 -36.86
N SER A 191 34.66 -17.32 -37.00
CA SER A 191 33.87 -18.54 -37.29
C SER A 191 33.64 -19.52 -36.14
N ASN A 192 34.16 -19.26 -34.93
CA ASN A 192 33.86 -20.07 -33.74
C ASN A 192 32.77 -19.43 -32.88
N THR A 193 31.66 -20.13 -32.68
CA THR A 193 30.56 -19.66 -31.82
C THR A 193 30.85 -19.92 -30.34
N ILE A 194 30.70 -18.90 -29.50
CA ILE A 194 30.87 -18.98 -28.06
C ILE A 194 29.77 -18.22 -27.31
N LYS A 195 29.58 -18.60 -26.04
CA LYS A 195 28.67 -17.93 -25.10
C LYS A 195 29.46 -16.98 -24.19
N LEU A 196 29.20 -15.68 -24.31
CA LEU A 196 29.72 -14.68 -23.36
C LEU A 196 28.66 -14.35 -22.31
N TYR A 197 28.97 -14.65 -21.05
CA TYR A 197 28.10 -14.36 -19.92
C TYR A 197 28.37 -12.97 -19.34
N LEU A 198 27.36 -12.39 -18.68
CA LEU A 198 27.51 -11.10 -17.97
C LEU A 198 28.62 -11.15 -16.92
N ASP A 199 29.50 -10.16 -16.97
CA ASP A 199 30.65 -9.95 -16.08
C ASP A 199 31.57 -11.18 -15.94
N LYS A 200 31.63 -12.04 -16.96
CA LYS A 200 32.52 -13.20 -16.99
C LYS A 200 33.54 -13.08 -18.12
N PRO A 201 34.77 -12.61 -17.82
CA PRO A 201 35.88 -12.58 -18.78
C PRO A 201 36.19 -13.96 -19.36
N GLN A 202 36.32 -14.02 -20.68
CA GLN A 202 36.72 -15.21 -21.42
C GLN A 202 37.86 -14.89 -22.38
N LYS A 203 38.96 -15.65 -22.29
CA LYS A 203 40.11 -15.51 -23.17
C LYS A 203 39.89 -16.28 -24.48
N ILE A 204 40.17 -15.65 -25.61
CA ILE A 204 40.11 -16.23 -26.96
C ILE A 204 41.36 -15.79 -27.70
N GLY A 205 42.29 -16.72 -27.94
CA GLY A 205 43.61 -16.38 -28.46
C GLY A 205 44.30 -15.33 -27.57
N ASN A 206 44.59 -14.16 -28.17
CA ASN A 206 45.27 -13.06 -27.49
C ASN A 206 44.32 -11.99 -26.93
N ILE A 207 43.00 -12.17 -27.05
CA ILE A 207 42.01 -11.22 -26.55
C ILE A 207 41.22 -11.79 -25.37
N VAL A 208 40.71 -10.92 -24.50
CA VAL A 208 39.75 -11.26 -23.43
C VAL A 208 38.47 -10.48 -23.64
N LEU A 209 37.34 -11.19 -23.63
CA LEU A 209 36.02 -10.65 -23.91
C LEU A 209 35.09 -10.83 -22.71
N TYR A 210 34.25 -9.85 -22.42
CA TYR A 210 33.04 -10.03 -21.63
C TYR A 210 31.99 -8.97 -21.96
N ILE A 211 30.76 -9.22 -21.54
CA ILE A 211 29.67 -8.25 -21.62
C ILE A 211 29.38 -7.68 -20.23
N LYS A 212 29.28 -6.35 -20.13
CA LYS A 212 28.99 -5.66 -18.86
C LYS A 212 27.50 -5.38 -18.68
N ASN A 213 26.78 -5.25 -19.78
CA ASN A 213 25.36 -4.95 -19.79
C ASN A 213 24.72 -5.60 -21.03
N LEU A 214 23.47 -6.00 -20.89
CA LEU A 214 22.61 -6.50 -21.96
C LEU A 214 21.26 -5.82 -21.81
N GLN A 215 20.78 -5.21 -22.88
CA GLN A 215 19.51 -4.48 -22.89
C GLN A 215 18.71 -4.86 -24.11
N TYR A 216 17.39 -4.78 -24.00
CA TYR A 216 16.48 -4.89 -25.12
C TYR A 216 16.08 -3.49 -25.59
N TYR A 217 16.43 -3.14 -26.83
CA TYR A 217 16.22 -1.82 -27.42
C TYR A 217 15.68 -1.93 -28.84
N ASN A 218 14.56 -1.26 -29.14
CA ASN A 218 13.93 -1.25 -30.47
C ASN A 218 13.82 -2.64 -31.12
N SER A 219 13.33 -3.61 -30.35
CA SER A 219 13.13 -4.99 -30.80
C SER A 219 14.42 -5.78 -31.11
N LYS A 220 15.57 -5.33 -30.61
CA LYS A 220 16.86 -6.04 -30.70
C LYS A 220 17.56 -6.07 -29.36
N PHE A 221 18.37 -7.08 -29.11
CA PHE A 221 19.32 -7.04 -28.01
C PHE A 221 20.52 -6.15 -28.32
N VAL A 222 21.03 -5.46 -27.30
CA VAL A 222 22.23 -4.62 -27.38
C VAL A 222 23.12 -4.94 -26.19
N ALA A 223 24.35 -5.35 -26.47
CA ALA A 223 25.32 -5.73 -25.45
C ALA A 223 26.45 -4.69 -25.38
N ASN A 224 26.85 -4.30 -24.16
CA ASN A 224 28.06 -3.52 -23.96
C ASN A 224 29.26 -4.48 -23.88
N LEU A 225 29.94 -4.65 -25.01
CA LEU A 225 31.07 -5.55 -25.18
C LEU A 225 32.36 -4.87 -24.75
N TYR A 226 33.15 -5.54 -23.92
CA TYR A 226 34.51 -5.16 -23.56
C TYR A 226 35.48 -6.13 -24.18
N VAL A 227 36.52 -5.59 -24.82
CA VAL A 227 37.59 -6.33 -25.48
C VAL A 227 38.94 -5.85 -24.96
N PHE A 228 39.68 -6.73 -24.30
CA PHE A 228 41.05 -6.49 -23.88
C PHE A 228 41.99 -7.17 -24.85
N THR A 229 42.98 -6.42 -25.32
CA THR A 229 44.00 -6.84 -26.28
C THR A 229 45.38 -6.56 -25.68
N PRO A 230 46.47 -7.13 -26.23
CA PRO A 230 47.81 -6.82 -25.74
C PRO A 230 48.20 -5.35 -25.90
N LYS A 231 47.54 -4.61 -26.81
CA LYS A 231 47.80 -3.19 -27.10
C LYS A 231 46.93 -2.21 -26.29
N GLY A 232 45.99 -2.72 -25.49
CA GLY A 232 45.02 -1.90 -24.74
C GLY A 232 43.62 -2.52 -24.74
N PHE A 233 42.62 -1.74 -24.33
CA PHE A 233 41.22 -2.19 -24.29
C PHE A 233 40.33 -1.32 -25.18
N ALA A 234 39.23 -1.93 -25.64
CA ALA A 234 38.16 -1.26 -26.36
C ALA A 234 36.81 -1.69 -25.76
N ASN A 235 35.84 -0.79 -25.75
CA ASN A 235 34.47 -1.11 -25.37
C ASN A 235 33.46 -0.40 -26.27
N GLY A 236 32.29 -1.00 -26.44
CA GLY A 236 31.25 -0.44 -27.29
C GLY A 236 29.96 -1.24 -27.24
N TRP A 237 28.89 -0.60 -27.69
CA TRP A 237 27.59 -1.24 -27.86
C TRP A 237 27.58 -2.04 -29.16
N LEU A 238 27.24 -3.32 -29.06
CA LEU A 238 27.07 -4.23 -30.19
C LEU A 238 25.61 -4.67 -30.25
N PHE A 239 24.96 -4.39 -31.39
CA PHE A 239 23.56 -4.74 -31.61
C PHE A 239 23.45 -6.18 -32.13
N GLU A 240 22.33 -6.83 -31.83
CA GLU A 240 22.03 -8.16 -32.33
C GLU A 240 22.03 -8.18 -33.87
N HIS A 241 22.67 -9.21 -34.44
CA HIS A 241 23.02 -9.39 -35.86
C HIS A 241 24.06 -8.41 -36.41
N GLN A 242 24.74 -7.63 -35.57
CA GLN A 242 25.84 -6.76 -35.98
C GLN A 242 27.19 -7.48 -35.85
N SER A 243 28.13 -7.12 -36.72
CA SER A 243 29.53 -7.52 -36.65
C SER A 243 30.44 -6.31 -36.39
N VAL A 244 31.53 -6.53 -35.66
CA VAL A 244 32.58 -5.54 -35.43
C VAL A 244 33.94 -6.22 -35.53
N ASN A 245 34.90 -5.56 -36.18
CA ASN A 245 36.28 -6.02 -36.21
C ASN A 245 37.07 -5.32 -35.10
N VAL A 246 37.60 -6.09 -34.15
CA VAL A 246 38.43 -5.56 -33.05
C VAL A 246 39.74 -6.34 -33.02
N ALA A 247 40.85 -5.60 -33.20
CA ALA A 247 42.21 -6.16 -33.22
C ALA A 247 42.37 -7.36 -34.19
N GLY A 248 41.76 -7.26 -35.38
CA GLY A 248 41.82 -8.30 -36.42
C GLY A 248 40.87 -9.48 -36.20
N ASN A 249 40.07 -9.46 -35.13
CA ASN A 249 39.06 -10.49 -34.87
C ASN A 249 37.68 -9.96 -35.29
N ASN A 250 37.01 -10.67 -36.19
CA ASN A 250 35.64 -10.35 -36.56
C ASN A 250 34.69 -10.98 -35.53
N ILE A 251 33.99 -10.13 -34.78
CA ILE A 251 33.07 -10.50 -33.72
C ILE A 251 31.64 -10.23 -34.21
N HIS A 252 30.86 -11.29 -34.42
CA HIS A 252 29.46 -11.21 -34.82
C HIS A 252 28.54 -11.58 -33.66
N PHE A 253 27.56 -10.75 -33.34
CA PHE A 253 26.56 -11.03 -32.30
C PHE A 253 25.32 -11.67 -32.90
N SER A 254 25.08 -12.95 -32.62
CA SER A 254 23.98 -13.70 -33.22
C SER A 254 22.65 -13.50 -32.48
N ASN A 255 22.60 -13.82 -31.18
CA ASN A 255 21.38 -13.69 -30.37
C ASN A 255 21.73 -13.67 -28.87
N ALA A 256 20.76 -13.32 -28.03
CA ALA A 256 20.93 -13.27 -26.59
C ALA A 256 19.93 -14.15 -25.83
N HIS A 257 20.31 -14.53 -24.61
CA HIS A 257 19.44 -15.16 -23.64
C HIS A 257 19.50 -14.39 -22.33
N GLU A 258 18.36 -13.90 -21.86
CA GLU A 258 18.23 -13.24 -20.57
C GLU A 258 17.62 -14.16 -19.52
N SER A 259 18.21 -14.17 -18.33
CA SER A 259 17.62 -14.77 -17.15
C SER A 259 17.58 -13.74 -16.04
N PHE A 260 16.50 -13.74 -15.27
CA PHE A 260 16.30 -12.81 -14.17
C PHE A 260 16.05 -13.53 -12.84
N VAL A 261 16.35 -12.83 -11.76
CA VAL A 261 15.91 -13.11 -10.40
C VAL A 261 14.82 -12.10 -10.08
N SER A 262 13.68 -12.58 -9.59
CA SER A 262 12.58 -11.68 -9.21
C SER A 262 12.79 -11.16 -7.80
N ILE A 263 12.56 -9.87 -7.61
CA ILE A 263 12.57 -9.22 -6.30
C ILE A 263 11.12 -8.89 -5.94
N ILE A 264 10.64 -9.51 -4.87
CA ILE A 264 9.27 -9.38 -4.39
C ILE A 264 9.28 -8.65 -3.05
N SER A 265 8.51 -7.57 -2.94
CA SER A 265 8.24 -6.93 -1.65
C SER A 265 7.19 -7.74 -0.91
N ALA A 266 7.47 -8.13 0.33
CA ALA A 266 6.53 -8.78 1.22
C ALA A 266 6.17 -7.86 2.39
N SER A 267 4.89 -7.73 2.68
CA SER A 267 4.41 -6.95 3.83
C SER A 267 3.25 -7.61 4.54
N LYS A 268 3.23 -7.45 5.86
CA LYS A 268 2.10 -7.83 6.73
C LYS A 268 1.72 -6.61 7.53
N ASP A 269 0.46 -6.22 7.45
CA ASP A 269 -0.08 -5.04 8.15
C ASP A 269 -1.41 -5.41 8.85
N PRO A 270 -1.33 -6.07 10.03
CA PRO A 270 -2.51 -6.59 10.71
C PRO A 270 -3.40 -5.51 11.31
N GLY A 271 -2.85 -4.34 11.66
CA GLY A 271 -3.60 -3.23 12.23
C GLY A 271 -4.30 -2.34 11.20
N SER A 272 -4.03 -2.51 9.91
CA SER A 272 -4.60 -1.69 8.82
C SER A 272 -6.13 -1.54 8.86
N TYR A 273 -6.87 -2.62 9.13
CA TYR A 273 -8.34 -2.56 9.24
C TYR A 273 -8.82 -1.76 10.46
N ILE A 274 -8.09 -1.84 11.58
CA ILE A 274 -8.39 -1.08 12.80
C ILE A 274 -8.12 0.41 12.56
N ILE A 275 -7.01 0.73 11.91
CA ILE A 275 -6.68 2.10 11.51
C ILE A 275 -7.77 2.66 10.58
N LEU A 276 -8.19 1.88 9.58
CA LEU A 276 -9.25 2.28 8.65
C LEU A 276 -10.58 2.55 9.37
N LEU A 277 -10.96 1.70 10.32
CA LEU A 277 -12.14 1.93 11.16
C LEU A 277 -12.06 3.26 11.91
N GLY A 278 -10.89 3.57 12.47
CA GLY A 278 -10.64 4.86 13.13
C GLY A 278 -10.80 6.04 12.16
N PHE A 279 -10.24 5.97 10.95
CA PHE A 279 -10.43 7.03 9.94
C PHE A 279 -11.89 7.20 9.50
N ILE A 280 -12.62 6.11 9.31
CA ILE A 280 -14.06 6.15 9.02
C ILE A 280 -14.81 6.87 10.16
N LEU A 281 -14.49 6.53 11.41
CA LEU A 281 -15.11 7.15 12.58
C LEU A 281 -14.78 8.66 12.68
N ILE A 282 -13.54 9.08 12.38
CA ILE A 282 -13.18 10.51 12.28
C ILE A 282 -14.00 11.21 11.20
N GLY A 283 -14.13 10.61 10.02
CA GLY A 283 -14.87 11.18 8.90
C GLY A 283 -16.35 11.40 9.25
N LEU A 284 -17.01 10.37 9.79
CA LEU A 284 -18.40 10.45 10.25
C LEU A 284 -18.57 11.48 11.36
N SER A 285 -17.65 11.52 12.33
CA SER A 285 -17.74 12.45 13.46
C SER A 285 -17.54 13.90 13.03
N SER A 286 -16.60 14.14 12.12
CA SER A 286 -16.37 15.47 11.51
C SER A 286 -17.62 15.95 10.77
N PHE A 287 -18.29 15.07 10.03
CA PHE A 287 -19.57 15.39 9.39
C PHE A 287 -20.65 15.77 10.42
N LEU A 288 -20.76 15.02 11.53
CA LEU A 288 -21.70 15.34 12.62
C LEU A 288 -21.42 16.72 13.25
N ILE A 289 -20.16 17.16 13.32
CA ILE A 289 -19.79 18.49 13.83
C ILE A 289 -20.30 19.62 12.94
N LEU A 290 -20.39 19.40 11.62
CA LEU A 290 -20.87 20.41 10.69
C LEU A 290 -22.39 20.63 10.76
N LEU A 291 -23.14 19.71 11.38
CA LEU A 291 -24.59 19.85 11.52
C LEU A 291 -24.96 21.09 12.36
N PRO A 292 -25.98 21.87 11.94
CA PRO A 292 -26.38 23.08 12.66
C PRO A 292 -26.94 22.72 14.03
N TYR A 293 -26.28 23.17 15.09
CA TYR A 293 -26.73 22.99 16.47
C TYR A 293 -27.62 24.16 16.89
N LYS A 294 -28.86 23.87 17.29
CA LYS A 294 -29.75 24.87 17.92
C LYS A 294 -30.27 24.31 19.23
N ARG A 295 -30.11 25.06 20.33
CA ARG A 295 -30.73 24.80 21.64
C ARG A 295 -31.62 25.99 21.97
N LYS A 296 -32.90 25.75 22.30
CA LYS A 296 -33.84 26.78 22.76
C LYS A 296 -34.60 26.26 23.97
N VAL A 297 -34.84 27.14 24.94
CA VAL A 297 -35.59 26.82 26.16
C VAL A 297 -36.83 27.70 26.22
N TYR A 298 -38.00 27.08 26.26
CA TYR A 298 -39.29 27.75 26.31
C TYR A 298 -39.98 27.46 27.64
N ALA A 299 -40.45 28.47 28.35
CA ALA A 299 -41.40 28.29 29.45
C ALA A 299 -42.81 28.62 28.96
N ILE A 300 -43.76 27.79 29.36
CA ILE A 300 -45.19 27.98 29.13
C ILE A 300 -45.80 28.31 30.48
N LEU A 301 -46.19 29.57 30.66
CA LEU A 301 -46.75 30.08 31.91
C LEU A 301 -48.26 30.29 31.75
N GLN A 302 -49.03 29.98 32.79
CA GLN A 302 -50.43 30.40 32.88
C GLN A 302 -50.47 31.93 32.96
N LYS A 303 -51.33 32.54 32.15
CA LYS A 303 -51.54 33.99 32.19
C LYS A 303 -52.40 34.36 33.38
#